data_AF-A0A1V6AH93-F1
#
_entry.id   AF-A0A1V6AH93-F1
#
_cell.length_a   1.000
_cell.length_b   1.000
_cell.length_c   1.000
_cell.angle_alpha   90.00
_cell.angle_beta   90.00
_cell.angle_gamma   90.00
#
_symmetry.space_group_name_H-M   'P 1'
#
loop_
_entity.id
_entity.type
_entity.pdbx_description
1 polymer ?
#
loop_
_entity_poly.entity_id
_entity_poly.type
_entity_poly.pdbx_seq_one_letter_code
_entity_poly.pdbx_strand_id
1 'polypeptide(L)' 'MSSRSNYGTRKIKAELRRKGIVTSRRRISRIMKLEGLVSRYTVAQYRPQRSTCNEEKTANMLQSECEMRIELI' A
#
# COMPACT_ATOMS: atom_id res chain seq x y z
N MET A 1 -12.46 -2.67 -13.14
CA MET A 1 -12.12 -4.11 -13.10
C MET A 1 -13.25 -4.92 -12.46
N SER A 2 -13.97 -5.70 -13.26
CA SER A 2 -15.16 -6.45 -12.83
C SER A 2 -14.84 -7.41 -11.68
N SER A 3 -15.48 -7.25 -10.52
CA SER A 3 -15.40 -8.14 -9.36
C SER A 3 -16.01 -9.54 -9.61
N ARG A 4 -16.59 -9.73 -10.81
CA ARG A 4 -17.26 -10.97 -11.24
C ARG A 4 -16.27 -12.13 -11.38
N SER A 5 -15.04 -11.90 -11.83
CA SER A 5 -14.01 -12.94 -12.04
C SER A 5 -13.11 -13.24 -10.83
N ASN A 6 -13.30 -12.57 -9.68
CA ASN A 6 -12.50 -12.86 -8.49
C ASN A 6 -12.96 -14.19 -7.87
N TYR A 7 -12.13 -15.23 -7.93
CA TYR A 7 -12.38 -16.54 -7.32
C TYR A 7 -11.65 -16.69 -5.98
N GLY A 8 -12.31 -16.24 -4.90
CA GLY A 8 -11.85 -16.47 -3.54
C GLY A 8 -12.50 -17.69 -2.90
N THR A 9 -11.95 -18.15 -1.77
CA THR A 9 -12.47 -19.30 -0.99
C THR A 9 -13.96 -19.22 -0.66
N ARG A 10 -14.51 -18.00 -0.49
CA ARG A 10 -15.95 -17.78 -0.25
C ARG A 10 -16.81 -18.13 -1.46
N LYS A 11 -16.43 -17.67 -2.65
CA LYS A 11 -17.15 -17.94 -3.92
C LYS A 11 -17.05 -19.41 -4.29
N ILE A 12 -15.84 -19.97 -4.23
CA ILE A 12 -15.61 -21.39 -4.52
C ILE A 12 -16.46 -22.28 -3.61
N LYS A 13 -16.53 -21.99 -2.31
CA LYS A 13 -17.40 -22.74 -1.38
C LYS A 13 -18.88 -22.65 -1.74
N ALA A 14 -19.35 -21.49 -2.23
CA ALA A 14 -20.74 -21.32 -2.65
C ALA A 14 -21.06 -22.17 -3.90
N GLU A 15 -20.19 -22.16 -4.91
CA GLU A 15 -20.37 -22.99 -6.11
C GLU A 15 -20.26 -24.48 -5.81
N LEU A 16 -19.31 -24.89 -4.96
CA LEU A 16 -19.19 -26.30 -4.56
C LEU A 16 -20.44 -26.79 -3.84
N ARG A 17 -21.04 -25.97 -2.97
CA ARG A 17 -22.33 -26.32 -2.34
C ARG A 17 -23.47 -26.45 -3.34
N ARG A 18 -23.54 -25.59 -4.36
CA ARG A 18 -24.54 -25.74 -5.45
C ARG A 18 -24.37 -27.05 -6.21
N LYS A 19 -23.14 -27.56 -6.31
CA LYS A 19 -22.82 -28.88 -6.87
C LYS A 19 -22.97 -30.03 -5.87
N GLY A 20 -23.51 -29.79 -4.66
CA GLY A 20 -23.67 -30.81 -3.61
C GLY A 20 -22.36 -31.19 -2.88
N ILE A 21 -21.26 -30.50 -3.16
CA ILE A 21 -19.95 -30.79 -2.57
C ILE A 21 -19.77 -29.99 -1.28
N VAL A 22 -19.72 -30.68 -0.15
CA VAL A 22 -19.46 -30.06 1.16
C VAL A 22 -17.96 -30.03 1.44
N THR A 23 -17.37 -28.84 1.44
CA THR A 23 -15.96 -28.63 1.75
C THR A 23 -15.74 -27.47 2.72
N SER A 24 -14.67 -27.54 3.50
CA SER A 24 -14.26 -26.45 4.39
C SER A 24 -13.49 -25.36 3.62
N ARG A 25 -13.53 -24.13 4.13
CA ARG A 25 -12.72 -23.03 3.58
C ARG A 25 -11.22 -23.36 3.63
N ARG A 26 -10.76 -24.06 4.69
CA ARG A 26 -9.36 -24.52 4.85
C ARG A 26 -8.93 -25.46 3.72
N ARG A 27 -9.79 -26.42 3.35
CA ARG A 27 -9.48 -27.36 2.25
C ARG A 27 -9.33 -26.62 0.92
N ILE A 28 -10.25 -25.68 0.63
CA ILE A 28 -10.18 -24.84 -0.56
C ILE A 28 -8.91 -23.98 -0.55
N SER A 29 -8.56 -23.34 0.57
CA SER A 29 -7.32 -22.56 0.68
C SER A 29 -6.07 -23.39 0.40
N ARG A 30 -6.02 -24.64 0.87
CA ARG A 30 -4.88 -25.53 0.62
C ARG A 30 -4.76 -25.87 -0.86
N ILE A 31 -5.88 -26.20 -1.51
CA ILE A 31 -5.92 -26.47 -2.96
C ILE A 31 -5.52 -25.22 -3.73
N MET A 32 -6.06 -24.04 -3.40
CA MET A 32 -5.65 -22.79 -4.03
C MET A 32 -4.14 -22.54 -3.90
N LYS A 33 -3.54 -22.84 -2.75
CA LYS A 33 -2.08 -22.71 -2.54
C LYS A 33 -1.28 -23.72 -3.38
N LEU A 34 -1.75 -24.97 -3.46
CA LEU A 34 -1.12 -26.03 -4.26
C LEU A 34 -1.15 -25.69 -5.76
N GLU A 35 -2.27 -25.18 -6.25
CA GLU A 35 -2.47 -24.80 -7.66
C GLU A 35 -1.93 -23.40 -8.01
N GLY A 36 -1.29 -22.69 -7.06
CA GLY A 36 -0.79 -21.33 -7.29
C GLY A 36 -1.87 -20.25 -7.51
N LEU A 37 -3.13 -20.53 -7.16
CA LEU A 37 -4.25 -19.60 -7.31
C LEU A 37 -4.23 -18.53 -6.22
N VAL A 38 -3.85 -17.31 -6.60
CA VAL A 38 -3.85 -16.15 -5.71
C VAL A 38 -5.17 -15.37 -5.85
N SER A 39 -5.86 -15.21 -4.72
CA SER A 39 -7.09 -14.40 -4.67
C SER A 39 -6.75 -12.91 -4.69
N ARG A 40 -7.47 -12.10 -5.47
CA ARG A 40 -7.28 -10.63 -5.49
C ARG A 40 -7.36 -9.96 -4.11
N TYR A 41 -8.09 -10.56 -3.17
CA TYR A 41 -8.22 -10.07 -1.79
C TYR A 41 -6.95 -10.19 -0.94
N THR A 42 -5.97 -11.01 -1.36
CA THR A 42 -4.70 -11.17 -0.62
C THR A 42 -3.60 -10.24 -1.11
N VAL A 43 -3.85 -9.48 -2.18
CA VAL A 43 -2.89 -8.51 -2.71
C VAL A 43 -3.02 -7.24 -1.89
N ALA A 44 -2.20 -7.11 -0.85
CA ALA A 44 -1.99 -5.82 -0.20
C ALA A 44 -1.29 -4.90 -1.21
N GLN A 45 -1.97 -3.83 -1.64
CA GLN A 45 -1.33 -2.83 -2.48
C GLN A 45 -0.62 -1.82 -1.59
N TYR A 46 0.70 -1.72 -1.76
CA TYR A 46 1.49 -0.66 -1.14
C TYR A 46 0.93 0.70 -1.57
N ARG A 47 0.47 1.48 -0.60
CA ARG A 47 0.05 2.87 -0.77
C ARG A 47 1.08 3.74 -0.07
N PRO A 48 2.08 4.28 -0.80
CA PRO A 48 3.02 5.21 -0.21
C PRO A 48 2.22 6.42 0.30
N GLN A 49 2.32 6.68 1.60
CA GLN A 49 1.82 7.92 2.18
C GLN A 49 2.71 9.04 1.65
N ARG A 50 2.11 10.10 1.10
CA ARG A 50 2.87 11.29 0.71
C ARG A 50 3.46 11.87 1.99
N SER A 51 4.78 11.87 2.12
CA SER A 51 5.42 12.71 3.13
C SER A 51 5.10 14.16 2.77
N THR A 52 4.60 14.92 3.72
CA THR A 52 4.59 16.38 3.64
C THR A 52 6.03 16.85 3.81
N CYS A 53 6.88 16.61 2.80
CA CYS A 53 8.19 17.22 2.77
C CYS A 53 7.98 18.68 2.41
N ASN A 54 8.36 19.57 3.33
CA ASN A 54 8.90 20.91 3.06
C ASN A 54 9.52 21.42 4.38
N GLU A 55 10.50 20.69 4.92
CA GLU A 55 11.46 21.28 5.88
C GLU A 55 12.70 21.75 5.10
N GLU A 56 12.52 22.57 4.08
CA GLU A 56 13.64 23.30 3.52
C GLU A 56 14.06 24.37 4.53
N LYS A 57 15.21 24.17 5.18
CA LYS A 57 15.89 25.26 5.88
C LYS A 57 16.47 26.19 4.82
N THR A 58 15.69 27.17 4.38
CA THR A 58 16.22 28.24 3.54
C THR A 58 17.28 28.99 4.34
N ALA A 59 18.54 28.94 3.88
CA ALA A 59 19.59 29.76 4.47
C ALA A 59 19.29 31.24 4.18
N ASN A 60 19.44 32.10 5.19
CA ASN A 60 19.25 33.54 5.04
C ASN A 60 20.38 34.10 4.16
N MET A 61 20.05 34.45 2.91
CA MET A 61 21.00 34.96 1.90
C MET A 61 21.36 36.45 2.12
N LEU A 62 20.80 37.10 3.15
CA LEU A 62 21.13 38.48 3.52
C LEU A 62 22.10 38.50 4.69
N GLN A 63 23.39 38.32 4.41
CA GLN A 63 24.43 38.94 5.22
C GLN A 63 24.50 40.41 4.80
N SER A 64 23.67 41.25 5.42
CA SER A 64 23.83 42.70 5.32
C SER A 64 25.10 43.10 6.05
N GLU A 65 26.08 43.61 5.30
CA GLU A 65 27.32 44.17 5.83
C GLU A 65 26.99 45.40 6.69
N CYS A 66 26.94 45.23 8.01
CA CYS A 66 26.95 46.37 8.92
C CYS A 66 28.37 46.95 8.95
N GLU A 67 28.61 48.01 8.18
CA GLU A 67 29.81 48.84 8.27
C GLU A 67 29.93 49.49 9.66
N MET A 68 30.82 48.97 10.50
CA MET A 68 31.28 49.67 11.70
C MET A 68 32.44 50.61 11.31
N ARG A 69 32.11 51.84 10.91
CA ARG A 69 33.09 52.95 10.92
C ARG A 69 33.36 53.34 12.38
N ILE A 70 34.48 52.92 12.92
CA ILE A 70 35.09 53.56 14.09
C ILE A 70 36.54 53.88 13.72
N GLU A 71 36.77 55.10 13.22
CA GLU A 71 38.10 55.72 13.27
C GLU A 71 38.33 56.19 14.71
N LEU A 72 39.32 55.59 15.39
CA LEU A 72 39.84 56.10 16.65
C LEU A 72 40.99 57.07 16.31
N ILE A 73 40.76 58.37 16.52
CA ILE A 73 41.81 59.36 16.83
C ILE A 73 41.71 59.64 18.32
#